data_AF-A0A3D1PS16-F1
#
_entry.id   AF-A0A3D1PS16-F1
#
_cell.length_a   1.000
_cell.length_b   1.000
_cell.length_c   1.000
_cell.angle_alpha   90.00
_cell.angle_beta   90.00
_cell.angle_gamma   90.00
#
_symmetry.space_group_name_H-M   'P 1'
#
loop_
_entity.id
_entity.type
_entity.pdbx_description
1 polymer ?
#
loop_
_entity_poly.entity_id
_entity_poly.type
_entity_poly.pdbx_seq_one_letter_code
_entity_poly.pdbx_strand_id
1 'polypeptide(L)' 'MQVRLTTPLTRQELAPLHAGDTVLLTGTVYTARDAAHARM' A
#
# COMPACT_ATOMS: atom_id res chain seq x y z
N MET A 1 10.73 11.97 -6.80
CA MET A 1 10.86 10.70 -7.55
C MET A 1 9.58 9.91 -7.39
N GLN A 2 9.25 9.03 -8.34
CA GLN A 2 8.09 8.15 -8.24
C GLN A 2 8.54 6.74 -7.90
N VAL A 3 8.01 6.16 -6.81
CA VAL A 3 8.32 4.80 -6.37
C VAL A 3 7.28 3.84 -6.93
N ARG A 4 7.70 2.74 -7.55
CA ARG A 4 6.79 1.72 -8.10
C ARG A 4 6.79 0.50 -7.16
N LEU A 5 5.61 0.08 -6.74
CA LEU A 5 5.42 -1.06 -5.85
C LEU A 5 4.45 -2.07 -6.48
N THR A 6 4.68 -3.36 -6.24
CA THR A 6 3.81 -4.43 -6.72
C THR A 6 3.40 -5.34 -5.56
N THR A 7 2.10 -5.54 -5.35
CA THR A 7 1.61 -6.42 -4.28
C THR A 7 1.85 -7.90 -4.63
N PRO A 8 2.07 -8.79 -3.65
CA PRO A 8 2.11 -8.55 -2.20
C PRO A 8 3.41 -7.89 -1.74
N LEU A 9 3.33 -7.02 -0.73
CA LEU A 9 4.45 -6.21 -0.25
C LEU A 9 5.03 -6.77 1.05
N THR A 10 6.34 -6.64 1.20
CA THR A 10 7.08 -6.92 2.44
C THR A 10 7.43 -5.63 3.19
N ARG A 11 7.75 -5.75 4.49
CA ARG A 11 8.18 -4.60 5.29
C ARG A 11 9.48 -3.98 4.79
N GLN A 12 10.38 -4.78 4.21
CA GLN A 12 11.67 -4.32 3.70
C GLN A 12 11.49 -3.41 2.47
N GLU A 13 10.52 -3.72 1.61
CA GLU A 13 10.19 -2.89 0.43
C GLU A 13 9.57 -1.54 0.83
N LEU A 14 8.91 -1.47 1.99
CA LEU A 14 8.29 -0.25 2.51
C LEU A 14 9.23 0.60 3.38
N ALA A 15 10.28 0.01 3.95
CA ALA A 15 11.23 0.68 4.83
C ALA A 15 11.86 1.99 4.27
N PRO A 16 12.15 2.13 2.97
CA PRO A 16 12.75 3.36 2.43
C PRO A 16 11.74 4.46 2.08
N LEU A 17 10.43 4.23 2.25
CA LEU A 17 9.40 5.23 1.95
C LEU A 17 9.35 6.33 3.00
N HIS A 18 9.19 7.57 2.54
CA HIS A 18 9.03 8.74 3.38
C HIS A 18 7.72 9.46 3.07
N ALA A 19 7.22 10.23 4.05
CA ALA A 19 6.05 11.05 3.85
C ALA A 19 6.28 12.09 2.74
N GLY A 20 5.34 12.17 1.80
CA GLY A 20 5.46 13.01 0.60
C GLY A 20 5.92 12.27 -0.65
N ASP A 21 6.34 11.01 -0.54
CA ASP A 21 6.68 10.21 -1.70
C ASP A 21 5.45 9.89 -2.56
N THR A 22 5.61 10.02 -3.88
CA THR A 22 4.60 9.59 -4.84
C THR A 22 4.81 8.13 -5.18
N VAL A 23 3.78 7.31 -4.97
CA VAL A 23 3.83 5.86 -5.18
C VAL A 23 2.87 5.45 -6.30
N LEU A 24 3.34 4.58 -7.20
CA LEU A 24 2.51 3.86 -8.17
C LEU A 24 2.41 2.41 -7.72
N LEU A 25 1.19 1.98 -7.38
CA LEU A 25 0.91 0.64 -6.90
C LEU A 25 0.35 -0.24 -8.03
N THR A 26 0.91 -1.42 -8.20
CA THR A 26 0.46 -2.44 -9.16
C THR A 26 0.03 -3.70 -8.42
N GLY A 27 -1.03 -4.35 -8.89
CA GLY A 27 -1.49 -5.63 -8.35
C GLY A 27 -2.89 -5.54 -7.73
N THR A 28 -3.18 -6.42 -6.77
CA THR A 28 -4.51 -6.58 -6.19
C THR A 28 -4.67 -5.68 -4.97
N VAL A 29 -5.71 -4.85 -4.99
CA VAL A 29 -6.07 -3.96 -3.87
C VAL A 29 -7.49 -4.28 -3.42
N TYR A 30 -7.65 -4.53 -2.13
CA TYR A 30 -8.96 -4.67 -1.51
C TYR A 30 -9.40 -3.34 -0.93
N THR A 31 -10.64 -2.94 -1.18
CA THR A 31 -11.22 -1.74 -0.58
C THR A 31 -12.07 -2.12 0.61
N ALA A 32 -11.89 -1.40 1.71
CA ALA A 32 -12.64 -1.58 2.94
C ALA A 32 -12.88 -0.22 3.59
N ARG A 33 -13.98 -0.09 4.32
CA ARG A 33 -14.34 1.07 5.13
C ARG A 33 -14.88 0.59 6.48
N ASP A 34 -15.55 1.46 7.21
CA ASP A 34 -15.99 1.26 8.60
C ASP A 34 -16.78 -0.03 8.79
N ALA A 35 -17.78 -0.31 7.94
CA ALA A 35 -18.60 -1.52 8.06
C ALA A 35 -17.83 -2.82 7.80
N ALA A 36 -16.80 -2.77 6.94
CA ALA A 36 -15.95 -3.93 6.68
C ALA A 36 -14.97 -4.15 7.84
N HIS A 37 -14.36 -3.08 8.35
CA HIS A 37 -13.46 -3.15 9.52
C HIS A 37 -14.19 -3.62 10.78
N ALA A 38 -15.43 -3.16 11.01
CA ALA A 38 -16.21 -3.58 12.19
C ALA A 38 -16.63 -5.06 12.16
N ARG A 39 -16.58 -5.70 10.99
CA ARG A 39 -16.98 -7.10 10.78
C ARG A 39 -15.79 -8.08 10.83
N MET A 40 -14.56 -7.60 10.72
CA MET A 40 -13.33 -8.40 10.71
C MET A 40 -12.64 -8.37 12.07
#